data_AF-S0B4K1-F1
#
_entry.id   AF-S0B4K1-F1
#
_cell.length_a   1.000
_cell.length_b   1.000
_cell.length_c   1.000
_cell.angle_alpha   90.00
_cell.angle_beta   90.00
_cell.angle_gamma   90.00
#
_symmetry.space_group_name_H-M   'P 1'
#
loop_
_entity.id
_entity.type
_entity.pdbx_description
1 polymer ?
#
loop_
_entity_poly.entity_id
_entity_poly.type
_entity_poly.pdbx_seq_one_letter_code
_entity_poly.pdbx_strand_id
1 'polypeptide(L)'
;GGYVDLIRGVWRVQGCLAVSRGIGDQHLKQWIIAEPETKIVRIKPEYEFLIMASDGLWDKVGNQEAVDIARPLLVGVDEPQPLTACRRLV
;
A
#
# COMPACT_ATOMS: atom_id res chain seq x y z
N GLY A 1 -12.81 -24.56 8.49
CA GLY A 1 -12.25 -23.34 7.88
C GLY A 1 -11.49 -22.55 8.92
N GLY A 2 -10.98 -21.36 8.58
CA GLY A 2 -10.52 -20.39 9.58
C GLY A 2 -11.65 -19.48 10.07
N TYR A 3 -11.35 -18.60 11.03
CA TYR A 3 -12.27 -17.56 11.51
C TYR A 3 -11.60 -16.18 11.50
N VAL A 4 -12.42 -15.13 11.59
CA VAL A 4 -11.96 -13.73 11.69
C VAL A 4 -12.60 -13.11 12.92
N ASP A 5 -11.76 -12.54 13.79
CA ASP A 5 -12.18 -11.89 15.02
C ASP A 5 -11.89 -10.39 14.98
N LEU A 6 -12.80 -9.60 15.56
CA LEU A 6 -12.61 -8.16 15.73
C LEU A 6 -11.91 -7.88 17.06
N ILE A 7 -10.63 -7.50 17.01
CA ILE A 7 -9.81 -7.23 18.19
C ILE A 7 -9.32 -5.78 18.15
N ARG A 8 -9.77 -4.97 19.12
CA ARG A 8 -9.43 -3.53 19.22
C ARG A 8 -9.72 -2.76 17.92
N GLY A 9 -10.86 -3.07 17.28
CA GLY A 9 -11.30 -2.41 16.05
C GLY A 9 -10.63 -2.90 14.76
N VAL A 10 -9.76 -3.91 14.82
CA VAL A 10 -9.08 -4.49 13.65
C VAL A 10 -9.50 -5.94 13.47
N TRP A 11 -9.89 -6.30 12.25
CA TRP A 11 -10.22 -7.68 11.88
C TRP A 11 -8.95 -8.53 11.74
N ARG A 12 -8.92 -9.69 12.39
CA ARG A 12 -7.75 -10.57 12.43
C ARG A 12 -8.09 -12.01 12.11
N VAL A 13 -7.34 -12.61 11.19
CA VAL A 13 -7.40 -14.04 10.87
C VAL A 13 -6.86 -14.81 12.07
N GLN A 14 -7.65 -15.77 12.57
CA GLN A 14 -7.34 -16.56 13.78
C GLN A 14 -7.07 -15.70 15.02
N GLY A 15 -7.62 -14.48 15.08
CA GLY A 15 -7.32 -13.51 16.14
C GLY A 15 -5.87 -12.98 16.13
N CYS A 16 -5.01 -13.42 15.21
CA CYS A 16 -3.59 -13.08 15.18
C CYS A 16 -3.27 -11.98 14.19
N LEU A 17 -3.51 -12.23 12.89
CA LEU A 17 -2.94 -11.44 11.80
C LEU A 17 -3.99 -10.57 11.11
N ALA A 18 -3.69 -9.28 10.91
CA ALA A 18 -4.60 -8.32 10.27
C ALA A 18 -4.54 -8.33 8.73
N VAL A 19 -3.94 -9.37 8.13
CA VAL A 19 -3.85 -9.58 6.69
C VAL A 19 -4.21 -11.03 6.33
N SER A 20 -4.73 -11.24 5.13
CA SER A 20 -5.06 -12.57 4.59
C SER A 20 -3.94 -13.16 3.72
N ARG A 21 -2.94 -12.35 3.37
CA ARG A 21 -1.78 -12.74 2.58
C ARG A 21 -0.51 -12.17 3.22
N GLY A 22 0.57 -12.94 3.20
CA GLY A 22 1.85 -12.51 3.78
C GLY A 22 2.96 -13.51 3.51
N ILE A 23 4.19 -13.02 3.49
CA ILE A 23 5.41 -13.84 3.45
C ILE A 23 5.78 -14.17 4.90
N GLY A 24 6.21 -15.41 5.19
CA GLY A 24 6.49 -15.86 6.56
C GLY A 24 5.25 -16.45 7.24
N ASP A 25 5.06 -16.22 8.56
CA ASP A 25 3.89 -16.69 9.33
C ASP A 25 3.55 -18.18 9.10
N GLN A 26 4.56 -19.04 9.15
CA GLN A 26 4.44 -20.46 8.79
C GLN A 26 3.30 -21.16 9.55
N HIS A 27 3.12 -20.83 10.84
CA HIS A 27 2.08 -21.39 11.69
C HIS A 27 0.64 -21.00 11.28
N LEU A 28 0.47 -19.99 10.42
CA LEU A 28 -0.83 -19.54 9.91
C LEU A 28 -1.09 -19.93 8.45
N LYS A 29 -0.17 -20.64 7.78
CA LYS A 29 -0.28 -20.97 6.34
C LYS A 29 -1.46 -21.87 5.97
N GLN A 30 -2.12 -22.49 6.95
CA GLN A 30 -3.40 -23.14 6.73
C GLN A 30 -4.53 -22.15 6.35
N TRP A 31 -4.42 -20.88 6.76
CA TRP A 31 -5.48 -19.87 6.61
C TRP A 31 -5.06 -18.62 5.83
N ILE A 32 -3.76 -18.36 5.71
CA ILE A 32 -3.23 -17.26 4.89
C ILE A 32 -2.34 -17.81 3.78
N ILE A 33 -2.28 -17.09 2.66
CA ILE A 33 -1.45 -17.50 1.51
C ILE A 33 -0.24 -16.59 1.36
N ALA A 34 0.84 -17.14 0.81
CA ALA A 34 2.03 -16.38 0.41
C ALA A 34 2.00 -15.99 -1.09
N GLU A 35 1.01 -16.48 -1.82
CA GLU A 35 0.91 -16.25 -3.26
C GLU A 35 0.54 -14.77 -3.53
N PRO A 36 1.36 -14.07 -4.33
CA PRO A 36 1.14 -12.66 -4.63
C PRO A 36 0.00 -12.48 -5.63
N GLU A 37 -0.62 -11.29 -5.57
CA GLU A 37 -1.41 -10.81 -6.69
C GLU A 37 -0.50 -10.12 -7.69
N THR A 38 -0.57 -10.52 -8.95
CA THR A 38 0.26 -9.93 -10.02
C THR A 38 -0.61 -9.23 -11.05
N LYS A 39 -0.16 -8.06 -11.49
CA LYS A 39 -0.81 -7.29 -12.55
C LYS A 39 0.26 -6.69 -13.45
N ILE A 40 0.12 -6.91 -14.75
CA ILE A 40 0.98 -6.28 -15.76
C ILE A 40 0.25 -5.04 -16.26
N VAL A 41 0.89 -3.88 -16.10
CA VAL A 41 0.37 -2.59 -16.58
C VAL A 41 1.35 -2.04 -17.61
N ARG A 42 0.86 -1.75 -18.81
CA ARG A 42 1.66 -1.08 -19.84
C ARG A 42 1.79 0.39 -19.49
N ILE A 43 3.03 0.87 -19.38
CA ILE A 43 3.32 2.30 -19.17
C ILE A 43 2.91 3.05 -20.44
N LYS A 44 2.10 4.10 -20.25
CA LYS A 44 1.64 4.98 -21.32
C LYS A 44 2.11 6.42 -21.06
N PRO A 45 2.21 7.27 -22.10
CA PRO A 45 2.69 8.65 -21.94
C PRO A 45 1.86 9.50 -20.95
N GLU A 46 0.59 9.18 -20.75
CA GLU A 46 -0.29 9.86 -19.78
C GLU A 46 -0.02 9.52 -18.31
N TYR A 47 0.80 8.50 -18.02
CA TYR A 47 1.14 8.14 -16.63
C TYR A 47 2.36 8.93 -16.17
N GLU A 48 2.16 9.76 -15.15
CA GLU A 48 3.17 10.72 -14.69
C GLU A 48 4.14 10.12 -13.67
N PHE A 49 3.64 9.34 -12.71
CA PHE A 49 4.43 8.72 -11.65
C PHE A 49 3.67 7.58 -10.97
N LEU A 50 4.38 6.81 -10.12
CA LEU A 50 3.83 5.73 -9.29
C LEU A 50 4.09 6.03 -7.82
N ILE A 51 3.04 5.97 -6.99
CA ILE A 51 3.17 6.02 -5.52
C ILE A 51 3.03 4.59 -4.99
N MET A 52 4.00 4.16 -4.18
CA MET A 52 3.96 2.91 -3.42
C MET A 52 4.24 3.20 -1.96
N ALA A 53 3.39 2.71 -1.06
CA ALA A 53 3.54 2.89 0.38
C ALA A 53 2.84 1.75 1.14
N SER A 54 3.17 1.59 2.42
CA SER A 54 2.47 0.69 3.34
C SER A 54 1.13 1.28 3.80
N ASP A 55 0.33 0.45 4.48
CA ASP A 55 -0.91 0.84 5.17
C ASP A 55 -0.74 2.07 6.08
N GLY A 56 0.40 2.24 6.74
CA GLY A 56 0.68 3.41 7.57
C GLY A 56 0.46 4.77 6.87
N LEU A 57 0.65 4.86 5.55
CA LEU A 57 0.27 6.04 4.77
C LEU A 57 -1.22 6.01 4.40
N TRP A 58 -1.66 4.92 3.78
CA TRP A 58 -2.98 4.80 3.18
C TRP A 58 -4.14 4.77 4.18
N ASP A 59 -3.85 4.49 5.46
CA ASP A 59 -4.80 4.61 6.57
C ASP A 59 -5.16 6.07 6.89
N LYS A 60 -4.38 7.04 6.40
CA LYS A 60 -4.51 8.47 6.71
C LYS A 60 -4.68 9.34 5.48
N VAL A 61 -4.07 8.97 4.36
CA VAL A 61 -4.00 9.79 3.14
C VAL A 61 -4.81 9.15 2.03
N GLY A 62 -5.72 9.91 1.42
CA GLY A 62 -6.50 9.45 0.28
C GLY A 62 -5.67 9.34 -1.01
N ASN A 63 -6.10 8.52 -1.97
CA ASN A 63 -5.39 8.35 -3.24
C ASN A 63 -5.17 9.68 -3.98
N GLN A 64 -6.22 10.50 -4.12
CA GLN A 64 -6.11 11.79 -4.81
C GLN A 64 -5.29 12.80 -4.00
N GLU A 65 -5.45 12.79 -2.68
CA GLU A 65 -4.66 13.64 -1.78
C GLU A 65 -3.15 13.35 -1.91
N ALA A 66 -2.76 12.08 -1.99
CA ALA A 66 -1.37 11.70 -2.22
C ALA A 66 -0.83 12.21 -3.57
N VAL A 67 -1.66 12.15 -4.62
CA VAL A 67 -1.35 12.71 -5.95
C VAL A 67 -1.18 14.23 -5.86
N ASP A 68 -2.08 14.93 -5.18
CA ASP A 68 -2.06 16.39 -5.05
C ASP A 68 -0.82 16.88 -4.27
N ILE A 69 -0.35 16.08 -3.30
CA ILE A 69 0.88 16.36 -2.55
C ILE A 69 2.13 16.11 -3.41
N ALA A 70 2.18 15.01 -4.15
CA ALA A 70 3.38 14.58 -4.88
C ALA A 70 3.56 15.29 -6.22
N ARG A 71 2.48 15.47 -6.98
CA ARG A 71 2.51 15.96 -8.38
C ARG A 71 3.22 17.32 -8.55
N PRO A 72 3.00 18.35 -7.70
CA PRO A 72 3.67 19.64 -7.85
C PRO A 72 5.19 19.60 -7.70
N LEU A 73 5.73 18.51 -7.12
CA LEU A 73 7.18 18.32 -6.93
C LEU A 73 7.81 17.41 -7.99
N LEU A 74 7.00 16.78 -8.83
CA LEU A 74 7.43 15.75 -9.77
C LEU A 74 7.16 16.11 -11.23
N VAL A 75 6.07 16.83 -11.51
CA VAL A 75 5.57 17.06 -12.87
C VAL A 75 5.58 18.55 -13.19
N GLY A 76 6.10 18.90 -14.38
CA GLY A 76 6.12 20.30 -14.84
C GLY A 76 7.12 21.19 -14.11
N VAL A 77 8.13 20.59 -13.47
CA VAL A 77 9.22 21.28 -12.77
C VAL A 77 10.56 21.03 -13.46
N ASP A 78 11.47 22.00 -13.41
CA ASP A 78 12.81 21.88 -14.03
C ASP A 78 13.64 20.76 -13.38
N GLU A 79 13.47 20.56 -12.06
CA GLU A 79 14.16 19.53 -11.29
C GLU A 79 13.16 18.78 -10.40
N PRO A 80 12.75 17.56 -10.79
CA PRO A 80 11.88 16.71 -9.97
C PRO A 80 12.53 16.35 -8.63
N GLN A 81 11.76 16.36 -7.55
CA GLN A 81 12.24 16.08 -6.19
C GLN A 81 11.52 14.89 -5.53
N PRO A 82 11.79 13.64 -5.94
CA PRO A 82 11.11 12.46 -5.42
C PRO A 82 11.25 12.27 -3.91
N LEU A 83 12.43 12.55 -3.35
CA LEU A 83 12.65 12.41 -1.90
C LEU A 83 11.83 13.42 -1.10
N THR A 84 11.73 14.66 -1.58
CA THR A 84 10.89 15.69 -0.96
C THR A 84 9.42 15.32 -1.08
N ALA A 85 8.97 14.81 -2.23
CA ALA A 85 7.61 14.33 -2.42
C ALA A 85 7.26 13.19 -1.44
N CYS A 86 8.13 12.19 -1.31
CA CYS A 86 7.95 11.11 -0.34
C CYS A 86 7.88 11.62 1.10
N ARG A 87 8.75 12.58 1.48
CA ARG A 87 8.75 13.16 2.83
C ARG A 87 7.50 13.98 3.13
N ARG A 88 6.85 14.57 2.13
CA ARG A 88 5.61 15.34 2.32
C ARG A 88 4.36 14.48 2.47
N LEU A 89 4.44 13.20 2.11
CA LEU A 89 3.35 12.25 2.27
C LEU A 89 3.23 11.74 3.71
N VAL A 90 4.28 11.87 4.54
CA VAL A 90 4.37 11.33 5.91
C VAL A 90 4.46 12.41 6.97
#